data_AF-A0A923HV00-F1
#
_entry.id   AF-A0A923HV00-F1
#
_cell.length_a   1.000
_cell.length_b   1.000
_cell.length_c   1.000
_cell.angle_alpha   90.00
_cell.angle_beta   90.00
_cell.angle_gamma   90.00
#
_symmetry.space_group_name_H-M   'P 1'
#
loop_
_entity.id
_entity.type
_entity.pdbx_description
1 polymer ?
#
loop_
_entity_poly.entity_id
_entity_poly.type
_entity_poly.pdbx_seq_one_letter_code
_entity_poly.pdbx_strand_id
1 'polypeptide(L)'
;MRHPFYGPNSQFLGQENSRRIGLASMLLYLFFWAVVMIYAFRLVKKYFLKEDGLSFKEDKALEILRERYVNGEIDYEEFRQKKAAL
;
A
#
# COMPACT_ATOMS: atom_id res chain seq x y z
N MET A 1 -35.79 -39.45 -25.24
CA MET A 1 -36.06 -39.26 -23.80
C MET A 1 -35.45 -37.93 -23.38
N ARG A 2 -36.27 -36.92 -23.06
CA ARG A 2 -35.81 -35.60 -22.57
C ARG A 2 -36.00 -35.58 -21.06
N HIS A 3 -34.93 -35.30 -20.32
CA HIS A 3 -34.92 -35.35 -18.86
C HIS A 3 -35.66 -34.12 -18.30
N PRO A 4 -36.65 -34.29 -17.41
CA PRO A 4 -37.47 -33.18 -16.88
C PRO A 4 -36.72 -32.23 -15.92
N PHE A 5 -35.47 -32.54 -15.56
CA PHE A 5 -34.71 -31.79 -14.56
C PHE A 5 -33.70 -30.78 -15.13
N TYR A 6 -33.58 -30.66 -16.46
CA TYR A 6 -32.79 -29.61 -17.10
C TYR A 6 -33.71 -28.69 -17.91
N GLY A 7 -34.44 -27.84 -17.18
CA GLY A 7 -35.08 -26.67 -17.77
C GLY A 7 -34.02 -25.63 -18.15
N PRO A 8 -34.10 -24.98 -19.32
CA PRO A 8 -33.23 -23.86 -19.66
C PRO A 8 -33.49 -22.70 -18.70
N ASN A 9 -32.68 -22.61 -17.63
CA ASN A 9 -32.64 -21.46 -16.73
C ASN A 9 -32.08 -20.18 -17.40
N SER A 10 -31.79 -20.23 -18.70
CA SER A 10 -31.40 -19.09 -19.52
C SER A 10 -32.54 -18.08 -19.75
N GLN A 11 -33.79 -18.41 -19.39
CA GLN A 11 -34.93 -17.50 -19.52
C GLN A 11 -34.89 -16.32 -18.51
N PHE A 12 -34.08 -16.40 -17.45
CA PHE A 12 -33.86 -15.26 -16.54
C PHE A 12 -32.61 -14.43 -16.91
N LEU A 13 -31.88 -14.84 -17.96
CA LEU A 13 -30.62 -14.24 -18.42
C LEU A 13 -30.70 -13.60 -19.81
N GLY A 14 -31.91 -13.45 -20.37
CA GLY A 14 -32.21 -12.52 -21.47
C GLY A 14 -33.26 -11.53 -20.97
N GLN A 15 -33.26 -10.25 -21.30
CA GLN A 15 -32.95 -9.62 -22.58
C GLN A 15 -32.96 -8.10 -22.31
N GLU A 16 -32.23 -7.31 -23.11
CA GLU A 16 -32.10 -5.82 -23.06
C GLU A 16 -31.12 -5.17 -22.06
N ASN A 17 -31.17 -5.46 -20.76
CA ASN A 17 -30.38 -4.67 -19.77
C ASN A 17 -28.99 -5.24 -19.41
N SER A 18 -28.65 -6.44 -19.89
CA SER A 18 -27.44 -7.18 -19.50
C SER A 18 -26.13 -6.39 -19.74
N ARG A 19 -26.02 -5.65 -20.84
CA ARG A 19 -24.83 -4.83 -21.13
C ARG A 19 -24.64 -3.69 -20.11
N ARG A 20 -25.72 -3.01 -19.74
CA ARG A 20 -25.68 -1.91 -18.76
C ARG A 20 -25.43 -2.44 -17.35
N ILE A 21 -26.04 -3.57 -16.99
CA ILE A 21 -25.82 -4.24 -15.70
C ILE A 21 -24.37 -4.74 -15.59
N GLY A 22 -23.82 -5.33 -16.66
CA GLY A 22 -22.41 -5.73 -16.72
C GLY A 22 -21.46 -4.56 -16.54
N LEU A 23 -21.66 -3.46 -17.29
CA LEU A 23 -20.85 -2.24 -17.13
C LEU A 23 -20.99 -1.62 -15.73
N ALA A 24 -22.20 -1.59 -15.17
CA ALA A 24 -22.43 -1.09 -13.82
C ALA A 24 -21.70 -1.95 -12.77
N SER A 25 -21.75 -3.29 -12.90
CA SER A 25 -21.00 -4.19 -12.01
C SER A 25 -19.48 -4.01 -12.12
N MET A 26 -18.96 -3.79 -13.34
CA MET A 26 -17.54 -3.54 -13.57
C MET A 26 -17.09 -2.22 -12.93
N LEU A 27 -17.88 -1.16 -13.09
CA LEU A 27 -17.60 0.13 -12.47
C LEU A 27 -17.68 0.07 -10.94
N LEU A 28 -18.69 -0.61 -10.38
CA LEU A 28 -18.80 -0.81 -8.94
C LEU A 28 -17.60 -1.56 -8.36
N TYR A 29 -17.10 -2.58 -9.07
CA TYR A 29 -15.92 -3.32 -8.65
C TYR A 29 -14.66 -2.44 -8.64
N LEU A 30 -14.45 -1.66 -9.69
CA LEU A 30 -13.34 -0.71 -9.76
C LEU A 30 -13.44 0.38 -8.69
N PHE A 31 -14.66 0.90 -8.46
CA PHE A 31 -14.92 1.88 -7.43
C PHE A 31 -14.64 1.32 -6.03
N PHE A 32 -15.06 0.08 -5.75
CA PHE A 32 -14.76 -0.60 -4.50
C PHE A 32 -13.25 -0.69 -4.25
N TRP A 33 -12.47 -1.13 -5.25
CA TRP A 33 -11.01 -1.17 -5.12
C TRP A 33 -10.37 0.21 -4.97
N ALA A 34 -10.88 1.22 -5.68
CA ALA A 34 -10.41 2.60 -5.53
C ALA A 34 -10.62 3.12 -4.10
N VAL A 35 -11.79 2.87 -3.51
CA VAL A 35 -12.09 3.24 -2.12
C VAL A 35 -11.17 2.49 -1.15
N VAL A 36 -10.99 1.18 -1.32
CA VAL A 36 -10.07 0.38 -0.50
C VAL A 36 -8.65 0.93 -0.57
N MET A 37 -8.15 1.27 -1.76
CA MET A 37 -6.83 1.88 -1.94
C MET A 37 -6.72 3.24 -1.24
N ILE A 38 -7.72 4.11 -1.37
CA ILE A 38 -7.72 5.41 -0.68
C ILE A 38 -7.65 5.22 0.84
N TYR A 39 -8.44 4.30 1.40
CA TYR A 39 -8.40 4.00 2.83
C TYR A 39 -7.05 3.42 3.26
N ALA A 40 -6.49 2.49 2.48
CA ALA A 40 -5.16 1.93 2.73
C ALA A 40 -4.10 3.04 2.75
N PHE A 41 -4.06 3.91 1.74
CA PHE A 41 -3.13 5.05 1.70
C PHE A 41 -3.34 6.01 2.86
N ARG A 42 -4.59 6.27 3.27
CA ARG A 42 -4.88 7.17 4.39
C ARG A 42 -4.42 6.58 5.73
N LEU A 43 -4.57 5.26 5.91
CA LEU A 43 -4.06 4.55 7.07
C LEU A 43 -2.54 4.53 7.06
N VAL A 44 -1.92 4.10 5.97
CA VAL A 44 -0.46 4.12 5.77
C VAL A 44 0.08 5.52 6.05
N LYS A 45 -0.46 6.58 5.44
CA LYS A 45 -0.04 7.96 5.73
C LYS A 45 -0.18 8.33 7.20
N LYS A 46 -1.26 7.92 7.88
CA LYS A 46 -1.48 8.22 9.30
C LYS A 46 -0.51 7.47 10.23
N TYR A 47 -0.11 6.25 9.87
CA TYR A 47 0.81 5.43 10.67
C TYR A 47 2.28 5.73 10.32
N PHE A 48 2.63 5.81 9.04
CA PHE A 48 3.99 6.17 8.59
C PHE A 48 4.38 7.60 8.97
N LEU A 49 3.48 8.60 8.86
CA LEU A 49 3.80 9.96 9.37
C LEU A 49 3.98 10.01 10.90
N LYS A 50 3.53 8.99 11.63
CA LYS A 50 3.78 8.87 13.07
C LYS A 50 5.05 8.07 13.38
N GLU A 51 5.47 7.17 12.49
CA GLU A 51 6.66 6.33 12.63
C GLU A 51 7.90 6.89 11.93
N ASP A 52 7.79 7.97 11.15
CA ASP A 52 8.93 8.76 10.67
C ASP A 52 9.82 9.22 11.83
N GLY A 53 9.35 9.20 13.09
CA GLY A 53 10.19 9.43 14.27
C GLY A 53 11.33 8.42 14.47
N LEU A 54 11.30 7.22 13.88
CA LEU A 54 12.38 6.24 13.97
C LEU A 54 13.37 6.37 12.80
N SER A 55 12.90 6.38 11.56
CA SER A 55 13.75 6.58 10.38
C SER A 55 14.41 7.96 10.37
N PHE A 56 13.68 9.02 10.76
CA PHE A 56 14.27 10.36 10.89
C PHE A 56 15.27 10.45 12.05
N LYS A 57 15.10 9.64 13.10
CA LYS A 57 16.08 9.58 14.20
C LYS A 57 17.38 8.93 13.77
N GLU A 58 17.33 7.87 12.98
CA GLU A 58 18.52 7.24 12.39
C GLU A 58 19.26 8.21 11.46
N ASP A 59 18.53 8.86 10.53
CA ASP A 59 19.14 9.85 9.63
C ASP A 59 19.78 11.00 10.42
N LYS A 60 19.11 11.49 11.46
CA LYS A 60 19.65 12.57 12.31
C LYS A 60 20.85 12.12 13.16
N ALA A 61 20.87 10.88 13.64
CA ALA A 61 22.02 10.33 14.36
C ALA A 61 23.24 10.19 13.43
N LEU A 62 23.03 9.73 12.20
CA LEU A 62 24.07 9.65 11.16
C LEU A 62 24.56 11.03 10.73
N GLU A 63 23.68 12.02 10.65
CA GLU A 63 24.01 13.41 10.33
C GLU A 63 24.90 14.03 11.42
N ILE A 64 24.55 13.86 12.70
CA ILE A 64 25.36 14.32 13.84
C ILE A 64 26.74 13.63 13.87
N LEU A 65 26.79 12.32 13.59
CA LEU A 65 28.06 11.58 13.49
C LEU A 65 28.96 12.12 12.37
N ARG A 66 28.37 12.46 11.22
CA ARG A 66 29.09 13.03 10.08
C ARG A 66 29.65 14.43 10.39
N GLU A 67 28.85 15.28 11.04
CA GLU A 67 29.25 16.64 11.39
C GLU A 67 30.48 16.64 12.33
N ARG A 68 30.48 15.75 13.33
CA ARG A 68 31.61 15.61 14.27
C ARG A 68 32.86 14.98 13.65
N TYR A 69 32.69 14.10 12.66
CA TYR A 69 33.81 13.59 11.85
C TYR A 69 34.47 14.71 11.04
N VAL A 70 33.68 15.58 10.40
CA VAL A 70 34.22 16.73 9.64
C VAL A 70 34.87 17.77 10.57
N ASN A 71 34.32 17.98 11.77
CA ASN A 71 34.94 18.82 12.80
C ASN A 71 36.19 18.20 13.44
N GLY A 72 36.52 16.94 13.10
CA GLY A 72 37.72 16.26 13.62
C GLY A 72 37.63 15.84 15.09
N GLU A 73 36.43 15.87 15.69
CA GLU A 73 36.20 15.43 17.07
C GLU A 73 36.18 13.90 17.21
N ILE A 74 36.00 13.18 16.09
CA ILE A 74 35.87 11.73 16.03
C ILE A 74 36.77 11.20 14.92
N ASP A 75 37.56 10.17 15.23
CA ASP A 75 38.41 9.51 14.25
C ASP A 75 37.61 8.60 13.30
N TYR A 76 38.16 8.32 12.11
CA TYR A 76 37.51 7.50 11.08
C TYR A 76 37.16 6.09 11.59
N GLU A 77 38.01 5.51 12.44
CA GLU A 77 37.77 4.20 13.06
C GLU A 77 36.57 4.22 14.02
N GLU A 78 36.42 5.27 14.84
CA GLU A 78 35.28 5.42 15.75
C GLU A 78 33.97 5.68 14.99
N PHE A 79 34.02 6.43 13.89
CA PHE A 79 32.87 6.63 13.00
C PHE A 79 32.39 5.29 12.39
N ARG A 80 33.31 4.45 11.94
CA ARG A 80 33.00 3.13 11.35
C ARG A 80 32.39 2.17 12.37
N GLN A 81 32.89 2.13 13.59
CA GLN A 81 32.34 1.29 14.65
C GLN A 81 30.90 1.69 15.03
N LYS A 82 30.64 2.99 15.17
CA LYS A 82 29.28 3.49 15.50
C LYS A 82 28.29 3.31 14.35
N LYS A 83 28.75 3.45 13.10
CA LYS A 83 27.92 3.18 11.91
C LYS A 83 27.57 1.69 11.75
N ALA A 84 28.42 0.77 12.21
CA ALA A 84 28.17 -0.67 12.13
C ALA A 84 27.27 -1.21 13.25
N ALA A 85 27.08 -0.43 14.33
CA ALA A 85 26.27 -0.78 15.48
C ALA A 85 24.82 -0.21 15.44
N LEU A 86 24.54 0.69 14.49
CA LEU A 86 23.21 1.17 14.12
C LEU A 86 22.65 0.27 13.01
#